data_AF-A0A6A7A057-F1
#
_entry.id   AF-A0A6A7A057-F1
#
_cell.length_a   1.000
_cell.length_b   1.000
_cell.length_c   1.000
_cell.angle_alpha   90.00
_cell.angle_beta   90.00
_cell.angle_gamma   90.00
#
_symmetry.space_group_name_H-M   'P 1'
#
loop_
_entity.id
_entity.type
_entity.pdbx_description
1 polymer ?
#
loop_
_entity_poly.entity_id
_entity_poly.type
_entity_poly.pdbx_seq_one_letter_code
_entity_poly.pdbx_strand_id
1 'polypeptide(L)' 'RCKKIDLRCFTDTTLGRCARCIAVGAKCSLFLPDVETQFTSLEKRKKRLALARLEAATAQARVELLEVED' A
#
# COMPACT_ATOMS: atom_id res chain seq x y z
N ARG A 1 10.16 22.73 -1.94
CA ARG A 1 11.57 23.16 -1.83
C ARG A 1 12.37 21.99 -1.25
N CYS A 2 13.42 21.51 -1.91
CA CYS A 2 14.19 20.37 -1.35
C CYS A 2 15.00 20.87 -0.14
N LYS A 3 14.69 20.37 1.06
CA LYS A 3 15.34 20.81 2.33
C LYS A 3 16.87 20.65 2.31
N LYS A 4 17.39 19.72 1.50
CA LYS A 4 18.84 19.48 1.38
C LYS A 4 19.59 20.61 0.68
N ILE A 5 18.93 21.42 -0.17
CA ILE A 5 19.61 22.39 -1.05
C ILE A 5 18.83 23.70 -1.25
N ASP A 6 17.89 24.03 -0.36
CA ASP A 6 17.07 25.27 -0.35
C ASP A 6 16.57 25.81 -1.72
N LEU A 7 16.31 24.93 -2.69
CA LEU A 7 15.85 25.28 -4.04
C LEU A 7 14.44 24.74 -4.33
N ARG A 8 13.68 25.46 -5.16
CA ARG A 8 12.36 25.03 -5.66
C ARG A 8 12.60 23.91 -6.68
N CYS A 9 12.27 22.67 -6.34
CA CYS A 9 12.43 21.53 -7.24
C CYS A 9 11.08 21.10 -7.80
N PHE A 10 11.03 20.83 -9.11
CA PHE A 10 9.90 20.16 -9.77
C PHE A 10 9.90 18.68 -9.36
N THR A 11 8.78 18.17 -8.88
CA THR A 11 8.62 16.82 -8.33
C THR A 11 8.02 15.89 -9.36
N ASP A 12 8.69 14.78 -9.64
CA ASP A 12 8.08 13.64 -10.32
C ASP A 12 7.36 12.79 -9.27
N THR A 13 6.02 12.75 -9.37
CA THR A 13 5.16 12.02 -8.43
C THR A 13 5.21 10.51 -8.63
N THR A 14 5.63 10.02 -9.80
CA THR A 14 5.72 8.58 -10.07
C THR A 14 6.94 7.96 -9.40
N LEU A 15 8.06 8.67 -9.38
CA LEU A 15 9.31 8.22 -8.77
C LEU A 15 9.51 8.72 -7.34
N GLY A 16 8.64 9.63 -6.87
CA GLY A 16 8.81 10.31 -5.59
C GLY A 16 10.12 11.10 -5.51
N ARG A 17 10.70 11.47 -6.65
CA ARG A 17 11.99 12.16 -6.71
C ARG A 17 11.84 13.51 -7.36
N CYS A 18 12.62 14.47 -6.88
CA CYS A 18 12.75 15.75 -7.56
C CYS A 18 13.59 15.56 -8.84
N ALA A 19 13.29 16.27 -9.93
CA ALA A 19 14.03 16.14 -11.20
C ALA A 19 15.57 16.26 -11.01
N ARG A 20 15.98 17.13 -10.07
CA ARG A 20 17.39 17.27 -9.68
C ARG A 20 17.94 16.03 -8.97
N CYS A 21 17.16 15.44 -8.07
CA CYS A 21 17.52 14.24 -7.30
C CYS A 21 17.67 13.02 -8.21
N ILE A 22 16.87 12.97 -9.29
CA ILE A 22 17.01 12.00 -10.38
C ILE A 22 18.34 12.21 -11.10
N ALA A 23 18.64 13.46 -11.49
CA ALA A 23 19.85 13.79 -12.25
C ALA A 23 21.17 13.46 -11.54
N VAL A 24 21.22 13.53 -10.19
CA VAL A 24 22.43 13.22 -9.41
C VAL A 24 22.36 11.86 -8.70
N GLY A 25 21.34 11.04 -8.98
CA GLY A 25 21.16 9.72 -8.35
C GLY A 25 20.98 9.76 -6.82
N ALA A 26 20.56 10.89 -6.25
CA ALA A 26 20.45 11.07 -4.80
C ALA A 26 19.05 10.77 -4.27
N LYS A 27 18.98 10.24 -3.04
CA LYS A 27 17.70 10.09 -2.30
C LYS A 27 17.13 11.48 -1.97
N CYS A 28 15.89 11.73 -2.38
CA CYS A 28 15.17 12.97 -2.13
C CYS A 28 14.54 12.95 -0.73
N SER A 29 14.86 13.92 0.13
CA SER A 29 14.27 14.05 1.47
C SER A 29 12.82 14.55 1.48
N LEU A 30 12.23 14.78 0.31
CA LEU A 30 10.82 15.19 0.16
C LEU A 30 9.86 14.00 0.12
N PHE A 31 10.36 12.79 -0.08
CA PHE A 31 9.55 11.58 -0.05
C PHE A 31 9.87 10.84 1.24
N LEU A 32 8.85 10.61 2.07
CA LEU A 32 8.94 9.82 3.30
C LEU A 32 8.51 8.38 2.95
N PRO A 33 9.43 7.47 2.60
CA PRO A 33 9.08 6.09 2.23
C PRO A 33 8.45 5.29 3.38
N ASP A 34 8.67 5.69 4.62
CA ASP A 34 8.21 4.93 5.80
C ASP A 34 6.71 5.03 6.07
N VAL A 35 6.03 6.06 5.54
CA VAL A 35 4.60 6.26 5.78
C VAL A 35 3.78 5.40 4.81
N GLU A 36 4.09 5.45 3.51
CA GLU A 36 3.39 4.65 2.48
C GLU A 36 3.55 3.13 2.70
N THR A 37 4.70 2.67 3.18
CA THR A 37 4.93 1.24 3.45
C THR A 37 4.12 0.73 4.65
N GLN A 38 3.95 1.54 5.69
CA GLN A 38 3.14 1.14 6.86
C GLN A 38 1.64 1.09 6.52
N PHE A 39 1.11 2.06 5.78
CA PHE A 39 -0.29 2.06 5.35
C PHE A 39 -0.62 0.85 4.47
N THR A 40 0.25 0.52 3.50
CA THR A 40 0.05 -0.66 2.65
C THR A 40 0.09 -1.98 3.42
N SER A 41 0.88 -2.07 4.50
CA SER A 41 0.95 -3.28 5.33
C SER A 41 -0.34 -3.53 6.13
N LEU A 42 -0.94 -2.48 6.70
CA LEU A 42 -2.18 -2.56 7.47
C LEU A 42 -3.37 -2.86 6.56
N GLU A 43 -3.45 -2.21 5.40
CA GLU A 43 -4.50 -2.49 4.42
C GLU A 43 -4.41 -3.92 3.90
N LYS A 44 -3.22 -4.42 3.57
CA LYS A 44 -3.02 -5.82 3.18
C LYS A 44 -3.45 -6.79 4.28
N ARG A 45 -3.19 -6.48 5.55
CA ARG A 45 -3.67 -7.29 6.68
C ARG A 45 -5.19 -7.28 6.79
N LYS A 46 -5.83 -6.10 6.67
CA LYS A 46 -7.30 -5.98 6.68
C LYS A 46 -7.94 -6.77 5.55
N LYS A 47 -7.40 -6.67 4.33
CA LYS A 47 -7.89 -7.43 3.16
C LYS A 47 -7.77 -8.94 3.36
N ARG A 48 -6.63 -9.42 3.87
CA ARG A 48 -6.44 -10.85 4.19
C ARG A 48 -7.43 -11.36 5.25
N LEU A 49 -7.68 -10.58 6.30
CA LEU A 49 -8.68 -10.93 7.31
C LEU A 49 -10.11 -10.94 6.75
N ALA A 50 -10.46 -10.00 5.89
CA ALA A 50 -11.77 -9.97 5.24
C ALA A 50 -11.97 -11.20 4.33
N LEU A 51 -10.94 -11.58 3.56
CA LEU A 51 -10.98 -12.77 2.71
C LEU A 51 -11.21 -14.05 3.54
N ALA A 52 -10.42 -14.25 4.60
CA ALA A 52 -10.56 -15.42 5.46
C ALA A 52 -11.96 -15.54 6.10
N ARG A 53 -12.58 -14.40 6.46
CA ARG A 53 -13.95 -14.38 6.99
C ARG A 53 -14.98 -14.80 5.94
N LEU A 54 -14.82 -14.33 4.69
CA LEU A 54 -15.71 -14.71 3.58
C LEU A 54 -15.56 -16.20 3.22
N GLU A 55 -14.34 -16.72 3.24
CA GLU A 55 -14.08 -18.14 3.01
C GLU A 55 -14.75 -19.01 4.08
N ALA A 56 -14.63 -18.62 5.37
CA ALA A 56 -15.30 -19.32 6.46
C ALA A 56 -16.83 -19.29 6.32
N ALA A 57 -17.41 -18.13 6.02
CA ALA A 57 -18.86 -18.01 5.81
C ALA A 57 -19.33 -18.85 4.62
N THR A 58 -18.57 -18.86 3.51
CA THR A 58 -18.86 -19.70 2.35
C THR A 58 -18.80 -21.18 2.71
N ALA A 59 -17.79 -21.61 3.49
CA ALA A 59 -17.68 -22.99 3.93
C ALA A 59 -18.86 -23.41 4.81
N GLN A 60 -19.31 -22.55 5.72
CA GLN A 60 -20.50 -22.79 6.54
C GLN A 60 -21.76 -22.92 5.68
N ALA A 61 -22.00 -21.98 4.77
CA ALA A 61 -23.16 -22.04 3.88
C ALA A 61 -23.18 -23.31 3.02
N ARG A 62 -22.01 -23.83 2.60
CA ARG A 62 -21.94 -25.09 1.87
C ARG A 62 -22.33 -26.30 2.71
N VAL A 63 -22.02 -26.29 4.01
CA VAL A 63 -22.48 -27.34 4.93
C VAL A 63 -23.99 -27.27 5.10
N GLU A 64 -24.53 -26.08 5.37
CA GLU A 64 -25.97 -25.87 5.51
C GLU A 64 -26.76 -26.30 4.26
N LEU A 65 -26.22 -26.04 3.06
CA LEU A 65 -26.85 -26.50 1.81
C LEU A 65 -26.90 -28.03 1.73
N LEU A 66 -25.82 -28.72 2.10
CA LEU A 66 -25.82 -30.19 2.11
C LEU A 66 -26.82 -30.76 3.12
N GLU A 67 -26.99 -30.13 4.28
CA GLU A 67 -27.96 -30.55 5.30
C GLU A 67 -29.42 -30.37 4.86
N VAL A 68 -29.70 -29.53 3.86
CA VAL A 68 -31.05 -29.30 3.30
C VAL A 68 -31.29 -30.13 2.04
N GLU A 69 -30.23 -30.56 1.35
CA GLU A 69 -30.33 -31.43 0.16
C GLU A 69 -30.55 -32.91 0.50
N ASP A 70 -30.18 -33.35 1.72
CA ASP A 70 -30.50 -34.68 2.29
C ASP A 70 -31.96 -34.77 2.83
#